data_AF-A0A7S4E0L9-F1
#
_entry.id   AF-A0A7S4E0L9-F1
#
_cell.length_a   1.000
_cell.length_b   1.000
_cell.length_c   1.000
_cell.angle_alpha   90.00
_cell.angle_beta   90.00
_cell.angle_gamma   90.00
#
_symmetry.space_group_name_H-M   'P 1'
#
loop_
_entity.id
_entity.type
_entity.pdbx_description
1 polymer ?
#
loop_
_entity_poly.entity_id
_entity_poly.type
_entity_poly.pdbx_seq_one_letter_code
_entity_poly.pdbx_strand_id
1 'polypeptide(L)'
;VIKVSRNPSKTWIMNQGSLTSQRHLFDLPDSKGGLIYLNGAARSPMMKHVLAVGTKALGRKLKPWTMKNEAENRTKELFAKLIDSKTSDIAITPCTSHAISLIAHNAMKTGKVSGVMDAVLVLQNQMSSNVLPWQHLCKSTGAELLVAPAPSKPGKSWTDSVLSLDWKKVKIVAMPPVLWTDGSVLDMEKIAEKC
;
A
#
# COMPACT_ATOMS: atom_id res chain seq x y z
N VAL A 1 -3.61 13.90 -6.70
CA VAL A 1 -2.35 13.67 -5.96
C VAL A 1 -2.74 13.56 -4.50
N ILE A 2 -2.71 12.37 -3.91
CA ILE A 2 -2.93 12.22 -2.47
C ILE A 2 -1.66 12.76 -1.81
N LYS A 3 -1.70 14.01 -1.34
CA LYS A 3 -0.65 14.58 -0.50
C LYS A 3 -0.82 13.97 0.89
N VAL A 4 -0.05 12.92 1.18
CA VAL A 4 0.14 12.45 2.55
C VAL A 4 1.05 13.46 3.25
N SER A 5 0.45 14.51 3.81
CA SER A 5 1.14 15.47 4.67
C SER A 5 1.36 14.81 6.03
N ARG A 6 2.56 14.30 6.29
CA ARG A 6 2.99 13.97 7.67
C ARG A 6 3.80 15.12 8.24
N ASN A 7 3.55 15.37 9.52
CA ASN A 7 4.27 16.34 10.33
C ASN A 7 5.71 15.84 10.54
N PRO A 8 6.75 16.56 10.07
CA PRO A 8 8.15 16.12 10.11
C PRO A 8 8.75 16.01 11.53
N SER A 9 7.97 16.34 12.58
CA SER A 9 8.41 16.28 13.98
C SER A 9 8.17 14.93 14.69
N LYS A 10 7.50 13.96 14.07
CA LYS A 10 7.31 12.63 14.67
C LYS A 10 8.43 11.68 14.26
N THR A 11 9.56 11.76 14.96
CA THR A 11 10.46 10.62 15.06
C THR A 11 9.65 9.45 15.59
N TRP A 12 9.63 8.31 14.91
CA TRP A 12 9.09 7.08 15.50
C TRP A 12 10.02 6.72 16.66
N ILE A 13 9.70 7.23 17.85
CA ILE A 13 10.25 6.70 19.09
C ILE A 13 9.75 5.27 19.11
N MET A 14 10.62 4.34 18.71
CA MET A 14 10.40 2.93 18.98
C MET A 14 10.29 2.85 20.50
N ASN A 15 9.06 2.80 20.99
CA ASN A 15 8.79 2.58 22.39
C ASN A 15 9.45 1.23 22.69
N GLN A 16 10.60 1.25 23.39
CA GLN A 16 11.44 0.08 23.63
C GLN A 16 10.80 -0.92 24.61
N GLY A 17 9.49 -0.82 24.85
CA GLY A 17 8.73 -1.84 25.54
C GLY A 17 8.71 -3.11 24.70
N SER A 18 9.36 -4.17 25.20
CA SER A 18 9.23 -5.51 24.64
C SER A 18 7.74 -5.88 24.62
N LEU A 19 7.20 -6.10 23.42
CA LEU A 19 5.88 -6.69 23.29
C LEU A 19 5.96 -8.15 23.76
N THR A 20 5.18 -8.48 24.79
CA THR A 20 4.99 -9.88 25.18
C THR A 20 4.32 -10.64 24.04
N SER A 21 4.53 -11.96 23.98
CA SER A 21 3.98 -12.80 22.93
C SER A 21 2.46 -12.66 22.82
N GLN A 22 2.00 -12.20 21.66
CA GLN A 22 0.57 -12.08 21.34
C GLN A 22 0.00 -13.36 20.71
N ARG A 23 0.71 -14.51 20.77
CA ARG A 23 0.27 -15.78 20.15
C ARG A 23 -1.15 -16.18 20.54
N HIS A 24 -1.52 -15.95 21.80
CA HIS A 24 -2.82 -16.30 22.36
C HIS A 24 -4.01 -15.65 21.63
N LEU A 25 -3.80 -14.51 20.95
CA LEU A 25 -4.81 -13.80 20.16
C LEU A 25 -5.13 -14.48 18.82
N PHE A 26 -4.27 -15.38 18.36
CA PHE A 26 -4.38 -16.08 17.08
C PHE A 26 -4.65 -17.56 17.29
N ASP A 27 -5.21 -18.21 16.27
CA ASP A 27 -5.32 -19.67 16.23
C ASP A 27 -4.06 -20.27 15.59
N LEU A 28 -2.97 -20.24 16.36
CA LEU A 28 -1.70 -20.86 15.99
C LEU A 28 -1.48 -22.06 16.92
N PRO A 29 -0.99 -23.21 16.41
CA PRO A 29 -0.66 -24.39 17.23
C PRO A 29 0.27 -24.02 18.39
N ASP A 30 0.39 -24.81 19.46
CA ASP A 30 1.40 -24.49 20.47
C ASP A 30 2.83 -24.56 19.89
N SER A 31 3.79 -23.82 20.46
CA SER A 31 5.20 -23.85 20.04
C SER A 31 5.82 -25.24 20.17
N LYS A 32 5.24 -26.09 21.05
CA LYS A 32 5.60 -27.50 21.19
C LYS A 32 5.22 -28.36 19.98
N GLY A 33 4.27 -27.91 19.15
CA GLY A 33 3.86 -28.60 17.92
C GLY A 33 4.78 -28.36 16.73
N GLY A 34 5.88 -27.62 16.90
CA GLY A 34 6.92 -27.42 15.87
C GLY A 34 6.55 -26.52 14.69
N LEU A 35 5.32 -26.00 14.60
CA LEU A 35 4.92 -25.11 13.51
C LEU A 35 5.50 -23.70 13.70
N ILE A 36 6.45 -23.34 12.82
CA ILE A 36 7.00 -21.99 12.69
C ILE A 36 6.43 -21.36 11.41
N TYR A 37 5.49 -20.42 11.57
CA TYR A 37 4.82 -19.77 10.44
C TYR A 37 5.54 -18.48 10.04
N LEU A 38 6.35 -18.53 8.97
CA LEU A 38 7.13 -17.39 8.47
C LEU A 38 6.56 -16.74 7.19
N ASN A 39 5.32 -17.08 6.81
CA ASN A 39 4.70 -16.60 5.57
C ASN A 39 3.74 -15.40 5.79
N GLY A 40 3.94 -14.64 6.86
CA GLY A 40 3.07 -13.51 7.24
C GLY A 40 2.97 -12.41 6.18
N ALA A 41 4.01 -12.22 5.38
CA ALA A 41 4.02 -11.25 4.29
C ALA A 41 3.05 -11.61 3.15
N ALA A 42 2.86 -12.90 2.86
CA ALA A 42 1.89 -13.35 1.86
C ALA A 42 0.48 -13.50 2.46
N ARG A 43 0.39 -14.03 3.69
CA ARG A 43 -0.85 -14.31 4.40
C ARG A 43 -0.65 -14.14 5.90
N SER A 44 -1.22 -13.11 6.49
CA SER A 44 -1.20 -12.94 7.95
C SER A 44 -2.25 -13.84 8.62
N PRO A 45 -1.97 -14.39 9.82
CA PRO A 45 -2.97 -15.08 10.62
C PRO A 45 -4.04 -14.08 11.11
N MET A 46 -5.29 -14.52 11.15
CA MET A 46 -6.41 -13.70 11.63
C MET A 46 -6.53 -13.80 13.16
N MET A 47 -6.78 -12.67 13.84
CA MET A 47 -7.08 -12.68 15.27
C MET A 47 -8.44 -13.33 15.55
N LYS A 48 -8.54 -14.09 16.65
CA LYS A 48 -9.79 -14.74 17.12
C LYS A 48 -10.93 -13.73 17.29
N HIS A 49 -10.62 -12.54 17.80
CA HIS A 49 -11.62 -11.48 17.98
C HIS A 49 -12.19 -11.00 16.62
N VAL A 50 -11.36 -10.91 15.58
CA VAL A 50 -11.79 -10.46 14.24
C VAL A 50 -12.73 -11.49 13.62
N LEU A 51 -12.41 -12.78 13.77
CA LEU A 51 -13.31 -13.87 13.38
C LEU A 51 -14.66 -13.76 14.08
N ALA A 52 -14.67 -13.58 15.41
CA ALA A 52 -15.90 -13.47 16.18
C ALA A 52 -16.79 -12.28 15.76
N VAL A 53 -16.18 -11.12 15.46
CA VAL A 53 -16.90 -9.94 14.96
C VAL A 53 -17.40 -10.17 13.53
N GLY A 54 -16.58 -10.78 12.67
CA GLY A 54 -16.93 -11.11 11.29
C GLY A 54 -18.14 -12.04 11.19
N THR A 55 -18.18 -13.10 12.00
CA THR A 55 -19.34 -14.01 12.08
C THR A 55 -20.62 -13.28 12.48
N LYS A 56 -20.55 -12.37 13.47
CA LYS A 56 -21.70 -11.54 13.85
C LYS A 56 -22.13 -10.59 12.72
N ALA A 57 -21.17 -10.03 11.99
CA ALA A 57 -21.44 -9.12 10.88
C ALA A 57 -22.15 -9.83 9.71
N LEU A 58 -21.84 -11.10 9.44
CA LEU A 58 -22.54 -11.90 8.43
C LEU A 58 -24.03 -12.03 8.74
N GLY A 59 -24.42 -12.19 10.00
CA GLY A 59 -25.83 -12.22 10.40
C GLY A 59 -26.61 -10.96 10.03
N ARG A 60 -25.95 -9.79 9.97
CA ARG A 60 -26.60 -8.52 9.55
C ARG A 60 -27.03 -8.55 8.08
N LYS A 61 -26.36 -9.35 7.24
CA LYS A 61 -26.76 -9.51 5.82
C LYS A 61 -28.10 -10.21 5.64
N LEU A 62 -28.67 -10.83 6.67
CA LEU A 62 -30.04 -11.38 6.61
C LEU A 62 -31.10 -10.27 6.52
N LYS A 63 -30.78 -9.05 6.96
CA LYS A 63 -31.70 -7.89 6.95
C LYS A 63 -30.98 -6.66 6.37
N PRO A 64 -30.60 -6.66 5.09
CA PRO A 64 -29.77 -5.60 4.50
C PRO A 64 -30.43 -4.22 4.56
N TRP A 65 -31.77 -4.14 4.57
CA TRP A 65 -32.53 -2.89 4.74
C TRP A 65 -32.34 -2.21 6.11
N THR A 66 -31.75 -2.90 7.10
CA THR A 66 -31.42 -2.32 8.41
C THR A 66 -29.96 -1.87 8.52
N MET A 67 -29.13 -2.18 7.52
CA MET A 67 -27.71 -1.89 7.57
C MET A 67 -27.45 -0.39 7.40
N LYS A 68 -26.60 0.15 8.28
CA LYS A 68 -26.12 1.53 8.24
C LYS A 68 -24.61 1.56 7.97
N ASN A 69 -24.09 2.72 7.58
CA ASN A 69 -22.67 2.92 7.26
C ASN A 69 -21.78 3.19 8.49
N GLU A 70 -22.27 2.98 9.72
CA GLU A 70 -21.54 3.26 10.95
C GLU A 70 -20.21 2.50 11.05
N ALA A 71 -20.20 1.22 10.65
CA ALA A 71 -18.98 0.39 10.65
C ALA A 71 -17.95 0.88 9.62
N GLU A 72 -18.41 1.30 8.44
CA GLU A 72 -17.55 1.89 7.41
C GLU A 72 -16.93 3.21 7.90
N ASN A 73 -17.76 4.13 8.40
CA ASN A 73 -17.29 5.41 8.92
C ASN A 73 -16.27 5.22 10.04
N ARG A 74 -16.57 4.32 10.98
CA ARG A 74 -15.65 4.01 12.08
C ARG A 74 -14.33 3.39 11.59
N THR A 75 -14.39 2.53 10.58
CA THR A 75 -13.19 1.93 9.96
C THR A 75 -12.32 3.01 9.33
N LYS A 76 -12.93 3.94 8.58
CA LYS A 76 -12.23 5.06 7.96
C LYS A 76 -11.55 5.96 8.99
N GLU A 77 -12.24 6.30 10.09
CA GLU A 77 -11.67 7.08 11.19
C GLU A 77 -10.46 6.40 11.86
N LEU A 78 -10.60 5.11 12.19
CA LEU A 78 -9.53 4.35 12.84
C LEU A 78 -8.31 4.22 11.91
N PHE A 79 -8.54 3.97 10.63
CA PHE A 79 -7.47 3.87 9.65
C PHE A 79 -6.79 5.23 9.41
N ALA A 80 -7.56 6.31 9.32
CA ALA A 80 -7.02 7.66 9.21
C ALA A 80 -6.10 8.00 10.40
N LYS A 81 -6.52 7.66 11.62
CA LYS A 81 -5.67 7.78 12.82
C LYS A 81 -4.39 6.93 12.72
N LEU A 82 -4.49 5.71 12.22
CA LEU A 82 -3.35 4.80 12.07
C LEU A 82 -2.28 5.36 11.13
N ILE A 83 -2.68 6.02 10.05
CA ILE A 83 -1.74 6.52 9.03
C ILE A 83 -1.45 8.02 9.13
N ASP A 84 -2.01 8.71 10.12
CA ASP A 84 -1.92 10.17 10.32
C ASP A 84 -2.52 10.97 9.15
N SER A 85 -3.76 10.68 8.77
CA SER A 85 -4.52 11.37 7.70
C SER A 85 -5.91 11.82 8.16
N LYS A 86 -6.68 12.49 7.28
CA LYS A 86 -8.09 12.79 7.56
C LYS A 86 -8.99 11.63 7.14
N THR A 87 -10.13 11.46 7.81
CA THR A 87 -11.16 10.48 7.42
C THR A 87 -11.68 10.72 5.99
N SER A 88 -11.72 11.98 5.53
CA SER A 88 -12.07 12.36 4.16
C SER A 88 -11.11 11.85 3.10
N ASP A 89 -9.87 11.49 3.49
CA ASP A 89 -8.83 11.02 2.58
C ASP A 89 -8.89 9.50 2.39
N ILE A 90 -9.78 8.80 3.09
CA ILE A 90 -9.89 7.34 3.07
C ILE A 90 -11.06 6.88 2.20
N ALA A 91 -10.76 6.00 1.25
CA ALA A 91 -11.75 5.25 0.49
C ALA A 91 -11.61 3.75 0.79
N ILE A 92 -12.73 3.05 0.95
CA ILE A 92 -12.74 1.59 1.08
C ILE A 92 -12.90 1.00 -0.32
N THR A 93 -11.98 0.09 -0.69
CA THR A 93 -12.04 -0.65 -1.94
C THR A 93 -12.05 -2.16 -1.66
N PRO A 94 -12.50 -3.00 -2.61
CA PRO A 94 -12.52 -4.45 -2.42
C PRO A 94 -11.12 -5.06 -2.15
N CYS A 95 -10.09 -4.50 -2.78
CA CYS A 95 -8.70 -4.93 -2.63
C CYS A 95 -7.72 -3.86 -3.14
N THR A 96 -6.43 -4.04 -2.85
CA THR A 96 -5.34 -3.15 -3.28
C THR A 96 -5.25 -3.04 -4.82
N SER A 97 -5.34 -4.15 -5.54
CA SER A 97 -5.27 -4.15 -7.01
C SER A 97 -6.43 -3.37 -7.64
N HIS A 98 -7.64 -3.50 -7.08
CA HIS A 98 -8.79 -2.71 -7.53
C HIS A 98 -8.56 -1.20 -7.32
N ALA A 99 -8.01 -0.81 -6.17
CA ALA A 99 -7.69 0.60 -5.89
C ALA A 99 -6.69 1.18 -6.90
N ILE A 100 -5.61 0.44 -7.19
CA ILE A 100 -4.58 0.87 -8.14
C ILE A 100 -5.18 0.99 -9.55
N SER A 101 -5.96 0.00 -9.99
CA SER A 101 -6.65 0.05 -11.28
C SER A 101 -7.59 1.23 -11.41
N LEU A 102 -8.34 1.54 -10.35
CA LEU A 102 -9.23 2.70 -10.31
C LEU A 102 -8.45 4.02 -10.43
N ILE A 103 -7.32 4.15 -9.74
CA ILE A 103 -6.45 5.34 -9.82
C ILE A 103 -5.88 5.49 -11.24
N ALA A 104 -5.38 4.42 -11.84
CA ALA A 104 -4.87 4.43 -13.21
C ALA A 104 -5.97 4.82 -14.21
N HIS A 105 -7.17 4.23 -14.09
CA HIS A 105 -8.31 4.59 -14.93
C HIS A 105 -8.66 6.09 -14.82
N ASN A 106 -8.72 6.62 -13.59
CA ASN A 106 -9.02 8.03 -13.37
C ASN A 106 -7.90 8.95 -13.89
N ALA A 107 -6.64 8.57 -13.78
CA ALA A 107 -5.52 9.33 -14.33
C ALA A 107 -5.62 9.47 -15.86
N MET A 108 -6.05 8.42 -16.55
CA MET A 108 -6.34 8.45 -17.98
C MET A 108 -7.57 9.33 -18.28
N LYS A 109 -8.69 9.10 -17.59
CA LYS A 109 -9.96 9.81 -17.83
C LYS A 109 -9.87 11.32 -17.59
N THR A 110 -9.06 11.74 -16.62
CA THR A 110 -8.86 13.15 -16.27
C THR A 110 -7.78 13.84 -17.10
N GLY A 111 -7.08 13.10 -17.98
CA GLY A 111 -5.94 13.63 -18.74
C GLY A 111 -4.71 13.91 -17.88
N LYS A 112 -4.63 13.38 -16.64
CA LYS A 112 -3.43 13.50 -15.79
C LYS A 112 -2.21 12.83 -16.42
N VAL A 113 -2.45 11.76 -17.18
CA VAL A 113 -1.49 11.14 -18.11
C VAL A 113 -2.17 11.04 -19.46
N SER A 114 -1.56 11.65 -20.48
CA SER A 114 -2.27 12.01 -21.71
C SER A 114 -1.47 11.79 -23.00
N GLY A 115 -0.15 11.58 -22.92
CA GLY A 115 0.65 11.44 -24.14
C GLY A 115 2.13 11.09 -23.95
N VAL A 116 2.87 11.07 -25.06
CA VAL A 116 4.29 10.69 -25.18
C VAL A 116 5.30 11.53 -24.38
N MET A 117 4.84 12.65 -23.81
CA MET A 117 5.63 13.51 -22.94
C MET A 117 5.42 13.20 -21.45
N ASP A 118 4.56 12.22 -21.14
CA ASP A 118 4.29 11.77 -19.79
C ASP A 118 4.93 10.41 -19.52
N ALA A 119 5.28 10.17 -18.27
CA ALA A 119 5.79 8.90 -17.78
C ALA A 119 5.13 8.49 -16.46
N VAL A 120 4.96 7.19 -16.27
CA VAL A 120 4.62 6.57 -14.98
C VAL A 120 5.84 5.80 -14.49
N LEU A 121 6.35 6.16 -13.31
CA LEU A 121 7.52 5.55 -12.69
C LEU A 121 7.12 4.38 -11.78
N VAL A 122 7.67 3.20 -12.04
CA VAL A 122 7.54 1.98 -11.22
C VAL A 122 8.92 1.41 -10.87
N LEU A 123 8.97 0.42 -9.98
CA LEU A 123 10.21 -0.31 -9.68
C LEU A 123 10.32 -1.58 -10.54
N GLN A 124 11.55 -1.98 -10.87
CA GLN A 124 11.83 -3.36 -11.29
C GLN A 124 11.39 -4.32 -10.17
N ASN A 125 10.92 -5.52 -10.54
CA ASN A 125 10.41 -6.53 -9.60
C ASN A 125 9.22 -6.07 -8.73
N GLN A 126 8.52 -5.00 -9.13
CA GLN A 126 7.27 -4.61 -8.51
C GLN A 126 6.19 -5.70 -8.69
N MET A 127 5.31 -5.84 -7.70
CA MET A 127 4.16 -6.74 -7.75
C MET A 127 3.28 -6.42 -8.96
N SER A 128 2.86 -7.43 -9.71
CA SER A 128 2.10 -7.28 -10.96
C SER A 128 0.84 -6.43 -10.80
N SER A 129 0.16 -6.54 -9.66
CA SER A 129 -1.01 -5.72 -9.30
C SER A 129 -0.73 -4.21 -9.27
N ASN A 130 0.52 -3.81 -9.08
CA ASN A 130 1.00 -2.42 -9.11
C ASN A 130 1.85 -2.10 -10.36
N VAL A 131 1.77 -2.92 -11.41
CA VAL A 131 2.44 -2.68 -12.71
C VAL A 131 1.44 -2.73 -13.86
N LEU A 132 0.61 -3.78 -13.92
CA LEU A 132 -0.31 -4.03 -15.04
C LEU A 132 -1.26 -2.85 -15.32
N PRO A 133 -1.86 -2.17 -14.31
CA PRO A 133 -2.72 -1.02 -14.58
C PRO A 133 -1.99 0.15 -15.24
N TRP A 134 -0.73 0.39 -14.85
CA TRP A 134 0.12 1.44 -15.41
C TRP A 134 0.61 1.08 -16.81
N GLN A 135 0.98 -0.18 -17.04
CA GLN A 135 1.28 -0.69 -18.38
C GLN A 135 0.13 -0.47 -19.34
N HIS A 136 -1.10 -0.81 -18.92
CA HIS A 136 -2.29 -0.55 -19.72
C HIS A 136 -2.47 0.94 -20.01
N LEU A 137 -2.34 1.79 -18.98
CA LEU A 137 -2.45 3.23 -19.12
C LEU A 137 -1.43 3.82 -20.11
N CYS A 138 -0.15 3.45 -19.96
CA CYS A 138 0.93 3.89 -20.84
C CYS A 138 0.67 3.44 -22.29
N LYS A 139 0.25 2.17 -22.49
CA LYS A 139 -0.11 1.64 -23.82
C LYS A 139 -1.28 2.40 -24.45
N SER A 140 -2.30 2.75 -23.67
CA SER A 140 -3.49 3.43 -24.17
C SER A 140 -3.28 4.92 -24.47
N THR A 141 -2.34 5.57 -23.80
CA THR A 141 -2.09 7.02 -23.94
C THR A 141 -0.84 7.35 -24.75
N GLY A 142 0.04 6.38 -24.99
CA GLY A 142 1.37 6.60 -25.55
C GLY A 142 2.40 7.11 -24.54
N ALA A 143 2.03 7.24 -23.26
CA ALA A 143 2.96 7.58 -22.19
C ALA A 143 4.00 6.48 -21.97
N GLU A 144 5.13 6.84 -21.37
CA GLU A 144 6.21 5.91 -21.05
C GLU A 144 5.94 5.20 -19.71
N LEU A 145 6.25 3.89 -19.63
CA LEU A 145 6.40 3.21 -18.35
C LEU A 145 7.88 3.19 -17.98
N LEU A 146 8.28 4.15 -17.14
CA LEU A 146 9.65 4.27 -16.67
C LEU A 146 9.88 3.29 -15.52
N VAL A 147 10.90 2.45 -15.62
CA VAL A 147 11.19 1.40 -14.62
C VAL A 147 12.52 1.69 -13.93
N ALA A 148 12.49 1.94 -12.62
CA ALA A 148 13.70 2.05 -11.82
C ALA A 148 14.39 0.68 -11.70
N PRO A 149 15.65 0.54 -12.11
CA PRO A 149 16.35 -0.74 -12.05
C PRO A 149 16.67 -1.11 -10.59
N ALA A 150 16.72 -2.43 -10.35
CA ALA A 150 17.21 -2.96 -9.08
C ALA A 150 18.64 -2.45 -8.84
N PRO A 151 19.00 -2.09 -7.59
CA PRO A 151 20.35 -1.66 -7.26
C PRO A 151 21.35 -2.75 -7.62
N SER A 152 22.28 -2.44 -8.54
CA SER A 152 23.26 -3.40 -9.05
C SER A 152 24.62 -3.32 -8.35
N LYS A 153 24.86 -2.27 -7.56
CA LYS A 153 26.13 -2.02 -6.88
C LYS A 153 25.95 -2.17 -5.37
N PRO A 154 26.93 -2.76 -4.65
CA PRO A 154 26.95 -2.75 -3.19
C PRO A 154 26.80 -1.31 -2.65
N GLY A 155 25.96 -1.15 -1.64
CA GLY A 155 25.70 0.14 -1.00
C GLY A 155 24.73 1.07 -1.73
N LYS A 156 24.22 0.71 -2.92
CA LYS A 156 23.11 1.45 -3.54
C LYS A 156 21.76 0.94 -3.05
N SER A 157 20.87 1.86 -2.69
CA SER A 157 19.50 1.57 -2.29
C SER A 157 18.52 1.72 -3.46
N TRP A 158 17.31 1.18 -3.29
CA TRP A 158 16.20 1.42 -4.22
C TRP A 158 15.87 2.91 -4.35
N THR A 159 15.97 3.66 -3.25
CA THR A 159 15.84 5.12 -3.26
C THR A 159 16.86 5.76 -4.20
N ASP A 160 18.14 5.35 -4.15
CA ASP A 160 19.17 5.89 -5.03
C ASP A 160 18.89 5.59 -6.51
N SER A 161 18.43 4.37 -6.81
CA SER A 161 18.01 4.00 -8.17
C SER A 161 16.90 4.92 -8.68
N VAL A 162 15.87 5.14 -7.86
CA VAL A 162 14.72 6.00 -8.19
C VAL A 162 15.13 7.46 -8.41
N LEU A 163 15.94 8.02 -7.51
CA LEU A 163 16.35 9.43 -7.57
C LEU A 163 17.33 9.73 -8.72
N SER A 164 18.02 8.70 -9.24
CA SER A 164 18.98 8.85 -10.34
C SER A 164 18.37 8.96 -11.74
N LEU A 165 17.06 8.70 -11.88
CA LEU A 165 16.36 8.74 -13.17
C LEU A 165 16.10 10.18 -13.66
N ASP A 166 15.69 10.33 -14.92
CA ASP A 166 15.16 11.60 -15.42
C ASP A 166 13.66 11.73 -15.07
N TRP A 167 13.34 12.71 -14.24
CA TRP A 167 11.99 12.96 -13.73
C TRP A 167 11.17 13.94 -14.59
N LYS A 168 11.75 14.56 -15.64
CA LYS A 168 11.09 15.64 -16.40
C LYS A 168 9.69 15.30 -16.91
N LYS A 169 9.46 14.03 -17.27
CA LYS A 169 8.20 13.53 -17.81
C LYS A 169 7.30 12.85 -16.77
N VAL A 170 7.81 12.59 -15.56
CA VAL A 170 7.11 11.76 -14.57
C VAL A 170 5.86 12.47 -14.07
N LYS A 171 4.69 11.88 -14.30
CA LYS A 171 3.38 12.38 -13.84
C LYS A 171 2.85 11.61 -12.63
N ILE A 172 3.26 10.34 -12.51
CA ILE A 172 2.85 9.41 -11.45
C ILE A 172 4.06 8.58 -11.03
N VAL A 173 4.20 8.41 -9.72
CA VAL A 173 5.17 7.50 -9.09
C VAL A 173 4.37 6.43 -8.36
N ALA A 174 4.54 5.16 -8.76
CA ALA A 174 3.80 4.02 -8.22
C ALA A 174 4.74 2.97 -7.64
N MET A 175 5.08 3.13 -6.36
CA MET A 175 6.02 2.27 -5.64
C MET A 175 5.60 2.07 -4.17
N PRO A 176 6.05 0.98 -3.53
CA PRO A 176 5.71 0.70 -2.15
C PRO A 176 6.76 1.32 -1.20
N PRO A 177 6.44 1.52 0.09
CA PRO A 177 7.45 1.89 1.08
C PRO A 177 8.42 0.73 1.39
N VAL A 178 8.00 -0.52 1.13
CA VAL A 178 8.79 -1.74 1.36
C VAL A 178 8.58 -2.69 0.18
N LEU A 179 9.68 -3.18 -0.40
CA LEU A 179 9.61 -4.10 -1.53
C LEU A 179 9.20 -5.50 -1.08
N TRP A 180 8.24 -6.09 -1.78
CA TRP A 180 7.63 -7.37 -1.40
C TRP A 180 8.55 -8.59 -1.55
N THR A 181 9.57 -8.50 -2.42
CA THR A 181 10.47 -9.63 -2.72
C THR A 181 11.56 -9.83 -1.68
N ASP A 182 12.10 -8.74 -1.13
CA ASP A 182 13.30 -8.77 -0.29
C ASP A 182 13.20 -7.92 0.98
N GLY A 183 12.09 -7.19 1.19
CA GLY A 183 11.89 -6.35 2.36
C GLY A 183 12.68 -5.04 2.34
N SER A 184 13.29 -4.66 1.21
CA SER A 184 14.02 -3.39 1.09
C SER A 184 13.10 -2.20 1.35
N VAL A 185 13.53 -1.27 2.19
CA VAL A 185 12.78 -0.06 2.52
C VAL A 185 13.16 1.07 1.58
N LEU A 186 12.16 1.77 1.06
CA LEU A 186 12.34 3.00 0.29
C LEU A 186 12.14 4.21 1.21
N ASP A 187 13.05 5.17 1.11
CA ASP A 187 12.91 6.49 1.72
C ASP A 187 11.85 7.29 0.95
N MET A 188 10.60 7.13 1.38
CA MET A 188 9.45 7.77 0.74
C MET A 188 9.43 9.29 0.92
N GLU A 189 10.11 9.83 1.94
CA GLU A 189 10.20 11.27 2.17
C GLU A 189 11.11 11.93 1.12
N LYS A 190 12.32 11.39 0.92
CA LYS A 190 13.21 11.86 -0.15
C LYS A 190 12.61 11.73 -1.55
N ILE A 191 11.87 10.65 -1.79
CA ILE A 191 11.18 10.46 -3.08
C ILE A 191 10.04 11.46 -3.23
N ALA A 192 9.30 11.76 -2.17
CA ALA A 192 8.23 12.75 -2.19
C ALA A 192 8.74 14.18 -2.40
N GLU A 193 9.91 14.55 -1.85
CA GLU A 193 10.56 15.85 -2.11
C GLU A 193 10.87 16.08 -3.59
N LYS A 194 11.03 15.00 -4.36
CA LYS A 194 11.28 15.04 -5.80
C LYS A 194 10.01 15.21 -6.65
N CYS A 195 8.82 14.94 -6.08
CA CYS A 195 7.51 14.93 -6.76
C CYS A 195 6.86 16.31 -6.83
#